data_AF-A0A845ZPA6-F1
#
_entry.id   AF-A0A845ZPA6-F1
#
_cell.length_a   1.000
_cell.length_b   1.000
_cell.length_c   1.000
_cell.angle_alpha   90.00
_cell.angle_beta   90.00
_cell.angle_gamma   90.00
#
_symmetry.space_group_name_H-M   'P 1'
#
loop_
_entity.id
_entity.type
_entity.pdbx_description
1 polymer ?
#
loop_
_entity_poly.entity_id
_entity_poly.type
_entity_poly.pdbx_seq_one_letter_code
_entity_poly.pdbx_strand_id
1 'polypeptide(L)'
;MTDIQRPNYFTAQFLVEEDFNDEQAYHRDMRLRHNRLLHEWGVVAGLEVTKVGDKRIAVSEGMAIDKDGREIIVLPDSPVPKTINLDGLPLNTTIEITIIYQEIQENPYRLGNETKYTRITERPKFVIYGGKQREHCDDDKVEVRTGSAPTDDNVIRLARVTLDNNGNVSTVDNSVRKLASAKLSTLDKLEVDGTISATNLNLTGDSTIDGSLTVNGNLEVKGDVIARDTEHIAGDVSLGDQDTDEVKVTGVIRSGHSSGALRVDDALHTTGPLTVNGNVGIGTTNPRQKLEVNGTVKATRFEGDGSALTGISAGKWSDGGSNRIYYNAGHVGIGTNNPSEKLEVDGAVKAKYLSVAQSGGRYSDMASFISKNPEPPYVNWYHNKSGGDTVRYGYIQAGDFGQHKEFRFRVENQANFTFLNGNVGIGTTNPQSLLQVGVGGVNAPRPWMTRGLQVAWDTDHVFLGLKDQGADR
;
A
#
# COMPACT_ATOMS: atom_id res chain seq x y z
N MET A 1 69.95 -13.03 22.96
CA MET A 1 70.00 -12.17 24.16
C MET A 1 70.27 -13.12 25.32
N THR A 2 71.44 -13.02 25.90
CA THR A 2 71.93 -13.78 27.05
C THR A 2 71.49 -13.06 28.32
N ASP A 3 70.32 -13.43 28.85
CA ASP A 3 69.71 -12.99 30.11
C ASP A 3 69.54 -11.48 30.36
N ILE A 4 68.60 -11.12 31.25
CA ILE A 4 68.41 -9.75 31.75
C ILE A 4 68.97 -9.71 33.17
N GLN A 5 70.02 -8.92 33.38
CA GLN A 5 70.75 -8.83 34.65
C GLN A 5 70.73 -7.40 35.19
N ARG A 6 70.80 -7.26 36.51
CA ARG A 6 70.96 -5.99 37.22
C ARG A 6 71.88 -6.19 38.43
N PRO A 7 72.59 -5.16 38.90
CA PRO A 7 73.40 -5.26 40.11
C PRO A 7 72.58 -5.70 41.34
N ASN A 8 73.17 -6.53 42.18
CA ASN A 8 72.60 -6.97 43.45
C ASN A 8 73.50 -6.51 44.61
N TYR A 9 73.18 -5.35 45.17
CA TYR A 9 74.01 -4.73 46.20
C TYR A 9 73.98 -5.48 47.54
N PHE A 10 75.13 -5.57 48.20
CA PHE A 10 75.25 -6.10 49.55
C PHE A 10 76.16 -5.23 50.43
N THR A 11 75.99 -5.36 51.75
CA THR A 11 76.77 -4.58 52.71
C THR A 11 78.27 -4.82 52.54
N ALA A 12 79.04 -3.73 52.53
CA ALA A 12 80.49 -3.72 52.31
C ALA A 12 80.97 -4.17 50.92
N GLN A 13 80.07 -4.22 49.92
CA GLN A 13 80.50 -4.32 48.53
C GLN A 13 81.26 -3.06 48.11
N PHE A 14 82.40 -3.25 47.43
CA PHE A 14 83.13 -2.16 46.79
C PHE A 14 82.55 -1.94 45.39
N LEU A 15 82.00 -0.75 45.13
CA LEU A 15 81.38 -0.41 43.86
C LEU A 15 82.41 0.16 42.88
N VAL A 16 82.37 -0.32 41.63
CA VAL A 16 83.21 0.17 40.53
C VAL A 16 82.33 0.79 39.43
N GLU A 17 82.98 1.44 38.45
CA GLU A 17 82.31 2.07 37.30
C GLU A 17 81.34 1.12 36.58
N GLU A 18 81.74 -0.15 36.40
CA GLU A 18 80.93 -1.17 35.75
C GLU A 18 79.59 -1.40 36.45
N ASP A 19 79.56 -1.42 37.79
CA ASP A 19 78.31 -1.62 38.56
C ASP A 19 77.29 -0.50 38.28
N PHE A 20 77.75 0.75 38.15
CA PHE A 20 76.88 1.89 37.87
C PHE A 20 76.44 1.94 36.41
N ASN A 21 77.33 1.56 35.48
CA ASN A 21 77.00 1.45 34.06
C ASN A 21 75.95 0.36 33.83
N ASP A 22 76.09 -0.78 34.50
CA ASP A 22 75.13 -1.89 34.43
C ASP A 22 73.77 -1.50 35.03
N GLU A 23 73.76 -0.79 36.17
CA GLU A 23 72.52 -0.26 36.76
C GLU A 23 71.81 0.71 35.80
N GLN A 24 72.55 1.66 35.21
CA GLN A 24 72.00 2.63 34.27
C GLN A 24 71.50 1.95 32.99
N ALA A 25 72.28 1.04 32.43
CA ALA A 25 71.91 0.28 31.23
C ALA A 25 70.66 -0.55 31.48
N TYR A 26 70.54 -1.21 32.64
CA TYR A 26 69.33 -1.97 33.01
C TYR A 26 68.08 -1.08 32.97
N HIS A 27 68.11 0.09 33.63
CA HIS A 27 66.96 0.99 33.66
C HIS A 27 66.60 1.56 32.29
N ARG A 28 67.60 1.99 31.52
CA ARG A 28 67.42 2.49 30.15
C ARG A 28 66.83 1.41 29.26
N ASP A 29 67.46 0.24 29.20
CA ASP A 29 67.09 -0.84 28.27
C ASP A 29 65.72 -1.44 28.61
N MET A 30 65.35 -1.51 29.90
CA MET A 30 63.99 -1.91 30.30
C MET A 30 62.93 -0.89 29.85
N ARG A 31 63.21 0.42 29.91
CA ARG A 31 62.31 1.46 29.40
C ARG A 31 62.19 1.41 27.87
N LEU A 32 63.31 1.31 27.16
CA LEU A 32 63.30 1.17 25.70
C LEU A 32 62.54 -0.09 25.26
N ARG A 33 62.71 -1.20 25.98
CA ARG A 33 61.98 -2.45 25.73
C ARG A 33 60.47 -2.28 25.94
N HIS A 34 60.05 -1.62 27.01
CA HIS A 34 58.63 -1.30 27.26
C HIS A 34 58.04 -0.52 26.08
N ASN A 35 58.69 0.59 25.71
CA ASN A 35 58.28 1.46 24.63
C ASN A 35 58.23 0.71 23.28
N ARG A 36 59.26 -0.07 22.96
CA ARG A 36 59.36 -0.76 21.67
C ARG A 36 58.40 -1.94 21.53
N LEU A 37 58.12 -2.68 22.60
CA LEU A 37 57.31 -3.89 22.54
C LEU A 37 55.82 -3.64 22.78
N LEU A 38 55.47 -2.65 23.61
CA LEU A 38 54.07 -2.36 23.96
C LEU A 38 53.49 -1.19 23.20
N HIS A 39 54.31 -0.40 22.50
CA HIS A 39 53.85 0.74 21.70
C HIS A 39 54.37 0.70 20.26
N GLU A 40 53.57 1.26 19.37
CA GLU A 40 54.01 1.71 18.05
C GLU A 40 54.75 3.04 18.19
N TRP A 41 55.78 3.22 17.37
CA TRP A 41 56.54 4.46 17.29
C TRP A 41 55.73 5.57 16.63
N GLY A 42 56.00 6.83 16.99
CA GLY A 42 55.28 8.00 16.49
C GLY A 42 55.20 9.13 17.51
N VAL A 43 54.40 10.14 17.20
CA VAL A 43 54.06 11.24 18.11
C VAL A 43 53.08 10.72 19.15
N VAL A 44 53.43 10.85 20.44
CA VAL A 44 52.59 10.45 21.57
C VAL A 44 51.57 11.55 21.87
N ALA A 45 52.04 12.79 21.99
CA ALA A 45 51.21 13.96 22.24
C ALA A 45 51.97 15.23 21.84
N GLY A 46 51.23 16.26 21.41
CA GLY A 46 51.81 17.56 21.05
C GLY A 46 52.67 17.52 19.79
N LEU A 47 53.84 18.19 19.83
CA LEU A 47 54.77 18.35 18.70
C LEU A 47 54.10 18.87 17.42
N GLU A 48 53.08 19.71 17.56
CA GLU A 48 52.35 20.28 16.44
C GLU A 48 53.14 21.43 15.81
N VAL A 49 53.25 21.43 14.48
CA VAL A 49 53.90 22.51 13.75
C VAL A 49 52.87 23.58 13.40
N THR A 50 53.17 24.83 13.72
CA THR A 50 52.31 25.98 13.42
C THR A 50 53.09 27.08 12.72
N LYS A 51 52.45 27.82 11.81
CA LYS A 51 53.02 29.03 11.22
C LYS A 51 52.97 30.15 12.25
N VAL A 52 54.11 30.77 12.55
CA VAL A 52 54.22 31.90 13.49
C VAL A 52 54.83 33.16 12.86
N GLY A 53 55.19 33.08 11.60
CA GLY A 53 55.64 34.21 10.78
C GLY A 53 55.80 33.79 9.32
N ASP A 54 56.16 34.72 8.45
CA ASP A 54 56.28 34.43 7.02
C ASP A 54 57.27 33.31 6.74
N LYS A 55 58.45 33.32 7.37
CA LYS A 55 59.49 32.28 7.22
C LYS A 55 59.81 31.59 8.54
N ARG A 56 58.82 31.50 9.42
CA ARG A 56 58.99 30.90 10.76
C ARG A 56 57.84 29.98 11.12
N ILE A 57 58.22 28.85 11.71
CA ILE A 57 57.31 27.88 12.31
C ILE A 57 57.64 27.72 13.80
N ALA A 58 56.66 27.29 14.58
CA ALA A 58 56.87 26.82 15.95
C ALA A 58 56.48 25.34 16.02
N VAL A 59 57.14 24.61 16.90
CA VAL A 59 56.77 23.23 17.27
C VAL A 59 56.30 23.27 18.71
N SER A 60 55.09 22.79 18.99
CA SER A 60 54.58 22.75 20.36
C SER A 60 55.39 21.79 21.23
N GLU A 61 55.30 21.97 22.55
CA GLU A 61 55.76 20.96 23.51
C GLU A 61 55.08 19.61 23.24
N GLY A 62 55.72 18.54 23.66
CA GLY A 62 55.21 17.20 23.45
C GLY A 62 56.27 16.11 23.50
N MET A 63 55.84 14.92 23.12
CA MET A 63 56.64 13.70 23.18
C MET A 63 56.43 12.85 21.93
N ALA A 64 57.50 12.24 21.46
CA ALA A 64 57.47 11.16 20.49
C ALA A 64 58.31 9.98 20.99
N ILE A 65 58.04 8.80 20.42
CA ILE A 65 58.83 7.59 20.63
C ILE A 65 59.32 7.13 19.25
N ASP A 66 60.62 6.88 19.13
CA ASP A 66 61.21 6.35 17.89
C ASP A 66 61.10 4.82 17.77
N LYS A 67 61.52 4.26 16.62
CA LYS A 67 61.39 2.81 16.38
C LYS A 67 62.23 1.95 17.34
N ASP A 68 63.26 2.52 17.95
CA ASP A 68 64.11 1.84 18.94
C ASP A 68 63.53 1.92 20.37
N GLY A 69 62.45 2.68 20.56
CA GLY A 69 61.77 2.89 21.84
C GLY A 69 62.28 4.10 22.62
N ARG A 70 63.12 4.95 22.02
CA ARG A 70 63.71 6.13 22.67
C ARG A 70 62.71 7.27 22.73
N GLU A 71 62.73 7.97 23.85
CA GLU A 71 61.81 9.07 24.15
C GLU A 71 62.40 10.38 23.62
N ILE A 72 61.66 11.07 22.77
CA ILE A 72 62.03 12.38 22.22
C ILE A 72 61.09 13.40 22.85
N ILE A 73 61.59 14.20 23.78
CA ILE A 73 60.75 15.06 24.62
C ILE A 73 61.11 16.53 24.40
N VAL A 74 60.11 17.33 24.04
CA VAL A 74 60.20 18.81 23.98
C VAL A 74 59.41 19.38 25.15
N LEU A 75 60.14 19.78 26.20
CA LEU A 75 59.66 20.46 27.39
C LEU A 75 59.72 22.01 27.23
N PRO A 76 59.03 22.79 28.09
CA PRO A 76 59.07 24.26 28.06
C PRO A 76 60.47 24.89 28.10
N ASP A 77 61.39 24.20 28.78
CA ASP A 77 62.79 24.54 29.00
C ASP A 77 63.75 23.71 28.12
N SER A 78 63.21 22.96 27.15
CA SER A 78 64.01 22.17 26.21
C SER A 78 64.97 23.09 25.46
N PRO A 79 66.22 22.66 25.24
CA PRO A 79 67.23 23.50 24.62
C PRO A 79 66.92 23.82 23.15
N VAL A 80 66.04 23.05 22.48
CA VAL A 80 65.65 23.26 21.08
C VAL A 80 64.92 24.59 20.89
N PRO A 81 65.05 25.25 19.72
CA PRO A 81 64.46 26.56 19.52
C PRO A 81 62.92 26.47 19.49
N LYS A 82 62.26 27.40 20.19
CA LYS A 82 60.79 27.53 20.19
C LYS A 82 60.22 27.88 18.82
N THR A 83 61.01 28.57 17.99
CA THR A 83 60.67 28.88 16.60
C THR A 83 61.83 28.54 15.69
N ILE A 84 61.54 27.89 14.57
CA ILE A 84 62.51 27.48 13.56
C ILE A 84 62.48 28.49 12.42
N ASN A 85 63.64 29.06 12.07
CA ASN A 85 63.78 29.94 10.92
C ASN A 85 63.96 29.12 9.63
N LEU A 86 63.15 29.44 8.62
CA LEU A 86 63.14 28.80 7.30
C LEU A 86 63.84 29.65 6.22
N ASP A 87 64.41 30.81 6.57
CA ASP A 87 65.11 31.72 5.67
C ASP A 87 66.27 31.05 4.91
N GLY A 88 66.24 31.03 3.58
CA GLY A 88 67.31 30.43 2.76
C GLY A 88 67.08 28.97 2.40
N LEU A 89 65.91 28.40 2.73
CA LEU A 89 65.44 27.16 2.13
C LEU A 89 64.98 27.40 0.67
N PRO A 90 64.93 26.35 -0.18
CA PRO A 90 64.48 26.49 -1.56
C PRO A 90 63.07 27.07 -1.65
N LEU A 91 62.84 27.94 -2.64
CA LEU A 91 61.55 28.58 -2.89
C LEU A 91 60.61 27.62 -3.63
N ASN A 92 59.29 27.84 -3.50
CA ASN A 92 58.28 27.03 -4.17
C ASN A 92 58.48 25.51 -3.98
N THR A 93 58.78 25.10 -2.75
CA THR A 93 59.08 23.71 -2.40
C THR A 93 58.25 23.25 -1.21
N THR A 94 58.15 21.94 -1.04
CA THR A 94 57.65 21.35 0.20
C THR A 94 58.80 20.75 0.97
N ILE A 95 58.98 21.19 2.22
CA ILE A 95 59.95 20.65 3.17
C ILE A 95 59.24 19.74 4.18
N GLU A 96 59.98 18.82 4.77
CA GLU A 96 59.47 17.97 5.84
C GLU A 96 60.15 18.33 7.16
N ILE A 97 59.36 18.67 8.16
CA ILE A 97 59.83 18.98 9.51
C ILE A 97 59.79 17.68 10.31
N THR A 98 60.93 17.32 10.89
CA THR A 98 61.09 16.07 11.65
C THR A 98 61.84 16.32 12.95
N ILE A 99 61.78 15.35 13.85
CA ILE A 99 62.49 15.36 15.13
C ILE A 99 63.17 14.00 15.33
N ILE A 100 64.40 14.03 15.86
CA ILE A 100 65.20 12.84 16.14
C ILE A 100 65.72 12.86 17.58
N TYR A 101 65.99 11.67 18.11
CA TYR A 101 66.73 11.49 19.35
C TYR A 101 68.23 11.69 19.12
N GLN A 102 68.91 12.38 20.03
CA GLN A 102 70.36 12.51 20.03
C GLN A 102 70.94 12.37 21.44
N GLU A 103 72.03 11.59 21.54
CA GLU A 103 72.90 11.57 22.71
C GLU A 103 74.14 12.45 22.46
N ILE A 104 74.44 13.32 23.40
CA ILE A 104 75.61 14.19 23.35
C ILE A 104 76.40 14.03 24.64
N GLN A 105 77.71 13.80 24.51
CA GLN A 105 78.62 13.78 25.64
C GLN A 105 78.94 15.22 26.06
N GLU A 106 78.64 15.57 27.31
CA GLU A 106 78.78 16.92 27.85
C GLU A 106 79.69 16.95 29.08
N ASN A 107 80.11 18.16 29.46
CA ASN A 107 81.00 18.43 30.58
C ASN A 107 82.32 17.66 30.46
N PRO A 108 83.18 18.05 29.48
CA PRO A 108 84.46 17.40 29.23
C PRO A 108 85.36 17.51 30.47
N TYR A 109 86.01 16.40 30.81
CA TYR A 109 86.93 16.26 31.93
C TYR A 109 88.25 15.67 31.43
N ARG A 110 89.37 16.30 31.78
CA ARG A 110 90.71 15.85 31.36
C ARG A 110 91.23 14.82 32.37
N LEU A 111 91.44 13.60 31.90
CA LEU A 111 92.09 12.52 32.66
C LEU A 111 93.39 12.15 31.96
N GLY A 112 94.50 12.71 32.44
CA GLY A 112 95.79 12.62 31.74
C GLY A 112 95.72 13.27 30.35
N ASN A 113 96.04 12.51 29.30
CA ASN A 113 95.96 12.96 27.91
C ASN A 113 94.60 12.71 27.24
N GLU A 114 93.66 12.06 27.92
CA GLU A 114 92.34 11.75 27.38
C GLU A 114 91.30 12.79 27.82
N THR A 115 90.38 13.13 26.92
CA THR A 115 89.14 13.83 27.26
C THR A 115 88.07 12.78 27.53
N LYS A 116 87.56 12.74 28.76
CA LYS A 116 86.34 12.02 29.14
C LYS A 116 85.19 13.02 29.29
N TYR A 117 83.98 12.53 29.50
CA TYR A 117 82.80 13.37 29.69
C TYR A 117 82.04 12.88 30.91
N THR A 118 81.57 13.82 31.72
CA THR A 118 80.91 13.48 32.99
C THR A 118 79.40 13.35 32.85
N ARG A 119 78.83 13.73 31.70
CA ARG A 119 77.39 13.65 31.42
C ARG A 119 77.13 13.14 30.00
N ILE A 120 76.06 12.36 29.86
CA ILE A 120 75.40 12.10 28.58
C ILE A 120 74.07 12.84 28.64
N THR A 121 73.82 13.71 27.67
CA THR A 121 72.59 14.47 27.54
C THR A 121 71.79 13.89 26.40
N GLU A 122 70.62 13.36 26.73
CA GLU A 122 69.60 12.91 25.78
C GLU A 122 68.70 14.10 25.44
N ARG A 123 68.62 14.49 24.16
CA ARG A 123 67.78 15.63 23.76
C ARG A 123 67.21 15.49 22.35
N PRO A 124 66.08 16.17 22.07
CA PRO A 124 65.56 16.27 20.72
C PRO A 124 66.47 17.11 19.82
N LYS A 125 66.47 16.79 18.53
CA LYS A 125 67.02 17.62 17.47
C LYS A 125 66.01 17.72 16.33
N PHE A 126 65.72 18.92 15.85
CA PHE A 126 64.90 19.12 14.67
C PHE A 126 65.71 18.91 13.40
N VAL A 127 65.13 18.22 12.42
CA VAL A 127 65.74 18.01 11.11
C VAL A 127 64.75 18.40 10.02
N ILE A 128 65.17 19.29 9.12
CA ILE A 128 64.41 19.77 7.98
C ILE A 128 64.91 19.05 6.73
N TYR A 129 64.04 18.27 6.10
CA TYR A 129 64.32 17.60 4.83
C TYR A 129 63.76 18.40 3.66
N GLY A 130 64.41 18.33 2.49
CA GLY A 130 64.04 19.07 1.28
C GLY A 130 64.76 20.41 1.12
N GLY A 131 65.71 20.73 2.00
CA GLY A 131 66.56 21.92 1.90
C GLY A 131 67.87 21.67 1.15
N LYS A 132 68.61 22.73 0.82
CA LYS A 132 70.05 22.62 0.52
C LYS A 132 70.81 22.61 1.85
N GLN A 133 71.81 21.75 1.99
CA GLN A 133 72.64 21.68 3.20
C GLN A 133 73.27 23.07 3.42
N ARG A 134 73.09 23.65 4.62
CA ARG A 134 73.76 24.90 5.00
C ARG A 134 75.15 24.56 5.55
N GLU A 135 76.17 25.30 5.16
CA GLU A 135 77.56 25.08 5.64
C GLU A 135 77.79 25.53 7.10
N HIS A 136 76.80 26.14 7.75
CA HIS A 136 76.84 26.45 9.18
C HIS A 136 75.41 26.70 9.66
N CYS A 137 74.82 25.74 10.38
CA CYS A 137 73.67 26.03 11.23
C CYS A 137 74.23 26.21 12.64
N ASP A 138 74.32 27.44 13.13
CA ASP A 138 74.89 27.83 14.43
C ASP A 138 74.10 27.32 15.66
N ASP A 139 73.26 26.29 15.52
CA ASP A 139 72.57 25.66 16.65
C ASP A 139 72.54 24.17 16.36
N ASP A 140 73.31 23.37 17.11
CA ASP A 140 73.40 21.89 17.06
C ASP A 140 72.02 21.17 17.21
N LYS A 141 70.94 21.94 17.25
CA LYS A 141 69.57 21.59 17.57
C LYS A 141 68.64 21.64 16.35
N VAL A 142 69.05 22.28 15.24
CA VAL A 142 68.33 22.26 13.96
C VAL A 142 69.28 21.93 12.82
N GLU A 143 69.01 20.84 12.11
CA GLU A 143 69.79 20.40 10.95
C GLU A 143 68.96 20.48 9.68
N VAL A 144 69.57 20.85 8.56
CA VAL A 144 68.92 20.87 7.24
C VAL A 144 69.58 19.81 6.36
N ARG A 145 68.79 18.87 5.86
CA ARG A 145 69.21 17.78 4.98
C ARG A 145 68.56 17.89 3.60
N THR A 146 69.27 17.40 2.60
CA THR A 146 68.75 17.23 1.24
C THR A 146 67.91 15.95 1.15
N GLY A 147 66.99 15.90 0.18
CA GLY A 147 66.10 14.75 -0.04
C GLY A 147 64.91 14.70 0.93
N SER A 148 64.17 13.59 0.91
CA SER A 148 62.98 13.37 1.76
C SER A 148 63.36 12.68 3.08
N ALA A 149 62.54 12.86 4.12
CA ALA A 149 62.74 12.13 5.37
C ALA A 149 62.53 10.62 5.12
N PRO A 150 63.37 9.74 5.72
CA PRO A 150 63.19 8.30 5.60
C PRO A 150 61.83 7.85 6.14
N THR A 151 61.26 6.79 5.57
CA THR A 151 59.93 6.28 5.95
C THR A 151 59.95 5.26 7.09
N ASP A 152 61.08 4.57 7.32
CA ASP A 152 61.19 3.43 8.24
C ASP A 152 62.24 3.62 9.38
N ASP A 153 62.55 4.87 9.75
CA ASP A 153 63.69 5.18 10.64
C ASP A 153 63.32 5.86 11.96
N ASN A 154 64.35 6.10 12.78
CA ASN A 154 64.31 6.85 14.04
C ASN A 154 64.01 8.36 13.87
N VAL A 155 63.31 8.70 12.80
CA VAL A 155 63.00 10.06 12.36
C VAL A 155 61.49 10.24 12.41
N ILE A 156 61.03 11.07 13.33
CA ILE A 156 59.60 11.30 13.52
C ILE A 156 59.18 12.51 12.70
N ARG A 157 58.35 12.28 11.67
CA ARG A 157 57.78 13.35 10.85
C ARG A 157 56.69 14.10 11.60
N LEU A 158 56.84 15.42 11.71
CA LEU A 158 55.92 16.31 12.41
C LEU A 158 54.99 17.04 11.45
N ALA A 159 55.48 17.52 10.31
CA ALA A 159 54.64 18.17 9.30
C ALA A 159 55.30 18.22 7.92
N ARG A 160 54.48 18.44 6.89
CA ARG A 160 54.93 18.99 5.60
C ARG A 160 54.63 20.48 5.56
N VAL A 161 55.60 21.27 5.16
CA VAL A 161 55.47 22.73 5.08
C VAL A 161 55.73 23.16 3.65
N THR A 162 54.76 23.79 3.00
CA THR A 162 54.91 24.32 1.65
C THR A 162 55.35 25.77 1.71
N LEU A 163 56.44 26.09 1.03
CA LEU A 163 56.97 27.44 0.88
C LEU A 163 56.54 28.00 -0.47
N ASP A 164 56.09 29.25 -0.50
CA ASP A 164 55.69 29.94 -1.73
C ASP A 164 56.90 30.45 -2.55
N ASN A 165 56.63 31.20 -3.61
CA ASN A 165 57.64 31.81 -4.47
C ASN A 165 58.56 32.81 -3.74
N ASN A 166 58.14 33.35 -2.60
CA ASN A 166 58.91 34.25 -1.76
C ASN A 166 59.62 33.52 -0.61
N GLY A 167 59.40 32.21 -0.48
CA GLY A 167 59.90 31.34 0.57
C GLY A 167 59.07 31.42 1.86
N ASN A 168 57.88 32.02 1.80
CA ASN A 168 57.00 32.15 2.94
C ASN A 168 56.19 30.85 3.12
N VAL A 169 55.90 30.50 4.37
CA VAL A 169 55.04 29.38 4.74
C VAL A 169 53.63 29.65 4.21
N SER A 170 53.23 28.88 3.21
CA SER A 170 51.89 28.91 2.62
C SER A 170 50.95 27.98 3.38
N THR A 171 51.38 26.74 3.59
CA THR A 171 50.60 25.71 4.28
C THR A 171 51.48 24.91 5.24
N VAL A 172 50.86 24.43 6.32
CA VAL A 172 51.44 23.47 7.26
C VAL A 172 50.48 22.29 7.35
N ASP A 173 50.90 21.14 6.86
CA ASP A 173 50.15 19.90 6.88
C ASP A 173 50.67 18.99 8.01
N ASN A 174 49.91 18.95 9.11
CA ASN A 174 50.16 18.09 10.26
C ASN A 174 49.51 16.70 10.15
N SER A 175 48.78 16.39 9.06
CA SER A 175 48.10 15.09 8.87
C SER A 175 49.08 13.96 8.52
N VAL A 176 50.30 14.31 8.11
CA VAL A 176 51.38 13.36 7.80
C VAL A 176 52.03 12.71 9.02
N ARG A 177 51.61 13.09 10.24
CA ARG A 177 52.14 12.54 11.50
C ARG A 177 51.69 11.10 11.69
N LYS A 178 52.62 10.21 12.02
CA LYS A 178 52.29 8.90 12.61
C LYS A 178 52.11 9.10 14.11
N LEU A 179 50.93 8.79 14.64
CA LEU A 179 50.70 8.76 16.09
C LEU A 179 51.22 7.46 16.68
N ALA A 180 51.82 7.53 17.87
CA ALA A 180 52.12 6.36 18.67
C ALA A 180 50.80 5.72 19.15
N SER A 181 50.74 4.39 19.14
CA SER A 181 49.57 3.63 19.60
C SER A 181 50.00 2.48 20.50
N ALA A 182 49.07 1.92 21.27
CA ALA A 182 49.33 0.67 21.98
C ALA A 182 49.38 -0.49 21.00
N LYS A 183 50.37 -1.37 21.16
CA LYS A 183 50.40 -2.67 20.47
C LYS A 183 49.51 -3.63 21.24
N LEU A 184 48.41 -4.03 20.63
CA LEU A 184 47.62 -5.15 21.11
C LEU A 184 48.21 -6.44 20.52
N SER A 185 48.33 -7.49 21.33
CA SER A 185 48.81 -8.79 20.83
C SER A 185 47.88 -9.29 19.71
N THR A 186 48.44 -10.00 18.74
CA THR A 186 47.67 -10.62 17.66
C THR A 186 46.84 -11.83 18.10
N LEU A 187 46.68 -12.07 19.41
CA LEU A 187 45.85 -13.14 19.94
C LEU A 187 44.38 -12.68 19.93
N ASP A 188 43.49 -13.60 19.59
CA ASP A 188 42.17 -13.40 18.95
C ASP A 188 41.11 -12.59 19.72
N LYS A 189 41.43 -11.98 20.87
CA LYS A 189 40.45 -11.35 21.76
C LYS A 189 40.93 -10.01 22.34
N LEU A 190 40.17 -8.95 22.09
CA LEU A 190 40.17 -7.72 22.88
C LEU A 190 39.01 -7.79 23.87
N GLU A 191 39.30 -7.81 25.16
CA GLU A 191 38.28 -7.77 26.22
C GLU A 191 38.34 -6.41 26.93
N VAL A 192 37.20 -5.73 27.01
CA VAL A 192 37.06 -4.41 27.65
C VAL A 192 36.01 -4.53 28.73
N ASP A 193 36.44 -4.43 29.99
CA ASP A 193 35.52 -4.31 31.12
C ASP A 193 35.03 -2.86 31.23
N GLY A 194 33.94 -2.54 30.53
CA GLY A 194 33.36 -1.20 30.52
C GLY A 194 32.73 -0.80 29.19
N THR A 195 32.75 0.50 28.91
CA THR A 195 32.14 1.09 27.70
C THR A 195 33.19 1.40 26.64
N ILE A 196 32.91 1.03 25.39
CA ILE A 196 33.67 1.49 24.23
C ILE A 196 32.99 2.74 23.66
N SER A 197 33.66 3.89 23.71
CA SER A 197 33.22 5.13 23.07
C SER A 197 34.09 5.41 21.85
N ALA A 198 33.54 5.22 20.66
CA ALA A 198 34.25 5.42 19.40
C ALA A 198 33.44 6.31 18.45
N THR A 199 34.12 7.18 17.70
CA THR A 199 33.49 7.93 16.60
C THR A 199 33.07 7.02 15.46
N ASN A 200 33.86 5.97 15.21
CA ASN A 200 33.58 4.92 14.24
C ASN A 200 33.97 3.57 14.85
N LEU A 201 33.08 2.59 14.73
CA LEU A 201 33.36 1.19 15.07
C LEU A 201 33.12 0.34 13.83
N ASN A 202 34.18 -0.25 13.27
CA ASN A 202 34.09 -1.12 12.12
C ASN A 202 34.39 -2.56 12.54
N LEU A 203 33.38 -3.43 12.46
CA LEU A 203 33.48 -4.85 12.77
C LEU A 203 33.32 -5.63 11.46
N THR A 204 34.38 -6.32 11.04
CA THR A 204 34.41 -7.03 9.74
C THR A 204 33.93 -8.47 9.83
N GLY A 205 33.77 -9.00 11.03
CA GLY A 205 33.22 -10.32 11.30
C GLY A 205 31.85 -10.25 11.98
N ASP A 206 31.39 -11.41 12.44
CA ASP A 206 30.10 -11.52 13.12
C ASP A 206 30.10 -10.70 14.43
N SER A 207 28.99 -10.00 14.66
CA SER A 207 28.77 -9.21 15.86
C SER A 207 27.54 -9.73 16.58
N THR A 208 27.69 -10.06 17.85
CA THR A 208 26.57 -10.47 18.73
C THR A 208 26.38 -9.42 19.81
N ILE A 209 25.12 -9.06 20.07
CA ILE A 209 24.73 -8.16 21.15
C ILE A 209 23.79 -8.96 22.05
N ASP A 210 24.28 -9.37 23.21
CA ASP A 210 23.48 -10.13 24.19
C ASP A 210 22.39 -9.26 24.84
N GLY A 211 22.61 -7.94 24.86
CA GLY A 211 21.68 -6.95 25.38
C GLY A 211 20.85 -6.28 24.29
N SER A 212 20.51 -5.01 24.51
CA SER A 212 19.76 -4.20 23.54
C SER A 212 20.68 -3.47 22.56
N LEU A 213 20.26 -3.40 21.30
CA LEU A 213 20.84 -2.50 20.30
C LEU A 213 19.96 -1.24 20.18
N THR A 214 20.54 -0.05 20.38
CA THR A 214 19.89 1.24 20.11
C THR A 214 20.65 1.97 19.02
N VAL A 215 19.97 2.35 17.95
CA VAL A 215 20.53 3.11 16.82
C VAL A 215 19.76 4.44 16.74
N ASN A 216 20.42 5.54 17.08
CA ASN A 216 19.83 6.88 16.99
C ASN A 216 19.79 7.42 15.55
N GLY A 217 20.63 6.85 14.67
CA GLY A 217 20.64 7.13 13.23
C GLY A 217 19.96 6.02 12.43
N ASN A 218 20.47 5.75 11.24
CA ASN A 218 19.93 4.73 10.35
C ASN A 218 20.59 3.37 10.60
N LEU A 219 19.82 2.29 10.46
CA LEU A 219 20.30 0.91 10.37
C LEU A 219 20.17 0.45 8.92
N GLU A 220 21.29 0.28 8.22
CA GLU A 220 21.34 -0.30 6.87
C GLU A 220 21.75 -1.78 6.98
N VAL A 221 20.92 -2.68 6.44
CA VAL A 221 21.21 -4.12 6.37
C VAL A 221 21.18 -4.56 4.91
N LYS A 222 22.33 -4.98 4.39
CA LYS A 222 22.47 -5.44 2.99
C LYS A 222 22.03 -6.89 2.78
N GLY A 223 21.93 -7.67 3.86
CA GLY A 223 21.44 -9.04 3.86
C GLY A 223 20.01 -9.16 4.40
N ASP A 224 19.62 -10.39 4.74
CA ASP A 224 18.30 -10.65 5.31
C ASP A 224 18.19 -10.13 6.75
N VAL A 225 17.07 -9.47 7.05
CA VAL A 225 16.68 -9.14 8.42
C VAL A 225 15.75 -10.23 8.94
N ILE A 226 16.22 -11.03 9.89
CA ILE A 226 15.43 -12.08 10.53
C ILE A 226 15.11 -11.68 11.97
N ALA A 227 13.89 -11.18 12.19
CA ALA A 227 13.36 -10.94 13.53
C ALA A 227 12.69 -12.22 14.06
N ARG A 228 13.22 -12.79 15.15
CA ARG A 228 12.67 -13.96 15.84
C ARG A 228 11.97 -13.54 17.13
N ASP A 229 10.96 -14.31 17.53
CA ASP A 229 10.25 -14.18 18.81
C ASP A 229 9.80 -12.74 19.14
N THR A 230 9.51 -11.97 18.10
CA THR A 230 9.16 -10.56 18.25
C THR A 230 7.66 -10.47 18.54
N GLU A 231 7.31 -10.38 19.82
CA GLU A 231 5.94 -10.20 20.27
C GLU A 231 5.40 -8.80 19.90
N HIS A 232 6.29 -7.82 19.76
CA HIS A 232 5.93 -6.43 19.50
C HIS A 232 7.03 -5.71 18.70
N ILE A 233 6.72 -5.27 17.47
CA ILE A 233 7.41 -4.14 16.84
C ILE A 233 6.52 -2.94 17.11
N ALA A 234 6.89 -2.11 18.11
CA ALA A 234 6.16 -0.88 18.39
C ALA A 234 6.48 0.15 17.31
N GLY A 235 5.44 0.65 16.62
CA GLY A 235 5.57 1.69 15.60
C GLY A 235 5.30 1.19 14.17
N ASP A 236 5.28 2.13 13.23
CA ASP A 236 5.07 1.82 11.83
C ASP A 236 6.35 1.19 11.24
N VAL A 237 6.21 -0.03 10.69
CA VAL A 237 7.24 -0.58 9.81
C VAL A 237 7.00 0.01 8.43
N SER A 238 7.62 1.15 8.15
CA SER A 238 7.59 1.73 6.80
C SER A 238 8.45 0.87 5.90
N LEU A 239 7.80 0.19 4.95
CA LEU A 239 8.47 -0.43 3.82
C LEU A 239 8.30 0.54 2.65
N GLY A 240 9.39 0.97 2.02
CA GLY A 240 9.40 2.01 0.98
C GLY A 240 9.71 3.41 1.53
N ASP A 241 10.24 4.28 0.68
CA ASP A 241 10.53 5.68 0.99
C ASP A 241 9.58 6.64 0.23
N GLN A 242 9.92 7.92 0.07
CA GLN A 242 9.06 8.90 -0.60
C GLN A 242 9.19 8.92 -2.14
N ASP A 243 10.00 8.05 -2.72
CA ASP A 243 10.10 7.91 -4.17
C ASP A 243 9.15 6.83 -4.70
N THR A 244 9.26 6.54 -6.00
CA THR A 244 8.43 5.55 -6.70
C THR A 244 8.93 4.10 -6.54
N ASP A 245 9.68 3.78 -5.49
CA ASP A 245 10.20 2.45 -5.27
C ASP A 245 9.11 1.44 -4.88
N GLU A 246 9.09 0.31 -5.60
CA GLU A 246 8.19 -0.80 -5.35
C GLU A 246 8.70 -1.63 -4.16
N VAL A 247 7.95 -1.67 -3.06
CA VAL A 247 8.18 -2.63 -1.98
C VAL A 247 7.75 -4.01 -2.44
N LYS A 248 8.68 -4.75 -3.01
CA LYS A 248 8.43 -6.11 -3.47
C LYS A 248 8.62 -7.12 -2.33
N VAL A 249 7.52 -7.53 -1.70
CA VAL A 249 7.54 -8.69 -0.80
C VAL A 249 7.43 -9.98 -1.61
N THR A 250 8.56 -10.66 -1.88
CA THR A 250 8.57 -11.99 -2.47
C THR A 250 8.25 -13.05 -1.41
N GLY A 251 6.97 -13.24 -1.08
CA GLY A 251 6.58 -14.23 -0.07
C GLY A 251 5.15 -14.08 0.44
N VAL A 252 4.90 -14.59 1.65
CA VAL A 252 3.61 -14.49 2.34
C VAL A 252 3.72 -13.44 3.45
N ILE A 253 2.88 -12.41 3.39
CA ILE A 253 2.62 -11.54 4.54
C ILE A 253 1.54 -12.22 5.39
N ARG A 254 1.86 -12.55 6.64
CA ARG A 254 0.93 -13.21 7.59
C ARG A 254 1.00 -12.51 8.94
N SER A 255 -0.15 -12.38 9.59
CA SER A 255 -0.20 -11.95 10.99
C SER A 255 0.13 -13.13 11.90
N GLY A 256 1.14 -12.98 12.75
CA GLY A 256 1.44 -13.93 13.84
C GLY A 256 0.60 -13.69 15.09
N HIS A 257 -0.22 -12.63 15.11
CA HIS A 257 -1.06 -12.27 16.25
C HIS A 257 -2.24 -13.25 16.38
N SER A 258 -2.72 -13.48 17.61
CA SER A 258 -3.82 -14.41 17.91
C SER A 258 -5.14 -14.04 17.20
N SER A 259 -5.32 -12.79 16.81
CA SER A 259 -6.48 -12.35 16.01
C SER A 259 -6.41 -12.76 14.53
N GLY A 260 -5.23 -13.17 14.04
CA GLY A 260 -4.98 -13.52 12.63
C GLY A 260 -5.14 -12.37 11.63
N ALA A 261 -5.41 -11.14 12.09
CA ALA A 261 -5.71 -10.01 11.23
C ALA A 261 -4.42 -9.36 10.71
N LEU A 262 -4.32 -9.20 9.39
CA LEU A 262 -3.42 -8.26 8.72
C LEU A 262 -4.25 -7.01 8.38
N ARG A 263 -3.87 -5.85 8.94
CA ARG A 263 -4.56 -4.58 8.68
C ARG A 263 -3.74 -3.74 7.69
N VAL A 264 -4.43 -3.14 6.74
CA VAL A 264 -3.89 -2.13 5.83
C VAL A 264 -4.76 -0.89 6.06
N ASP A 265 -4.18 0.15 6.65
CA ASP A 265 -4.95 1.33 7.10
C ASP A 265 -5.29 2.29 5.95
N ASP A 266 -4.63 2.14 4.80
CA ASP A 266 -4.91 2.87 3.56
C ASP A 266 -5.50 1.94 2.46
N ALA A 267 -5.80 2.50 1.29
CA ALA A 267 -6.36 1.77 0.16
C ALA A 267 -5.40 0.69 -0.38
N LEU A 268 -5.90 -0.55 -0.42
CA LEU A 268 -5.21 -1.66 -1.09
C LEU A 268 -5.36 -1.55 -2.61
N HIS A 269 -4.28 -1.15 -3.30
CA HIS A 269 -4.19 -1.16 -4.76
C HIS A 269 -3.41 -2.41 -5.23
N THR A 270 -3.96 -3.17 -6.17
CA THR A 270 -3.28 -4.31 -6.78
C THR A 270 -3.13 -4.10 -8.30
N THR A 271 -1.94 -4.33 -8.85
CA THR A 271 -1.70 -4.27 -10.30
C THR A 271 -2.22 -5.53 -11.02
N GLY A 272 -2.24 -6.66 -10.32
CA GLY A 272 -2.82 -7.93 -10.78
C GLY A 272 -4.12 -8.30 -10.03
N PRO A 273 -4.69 -9.50 -10.30
CA PRO A 273 -5.88 -9.99 -9.62
C PRO A 273 -5.64 -10.24 -8.12
N LEU A 274 -6.52 -9.71 -7.27
CA LEU A 274 -6.59 -10.10 -5.87
C LEU A 274 -7.38 -11.41 -5.74
N THR A 275 -6.69 -12.51 -5.42
CA THR A 275 -7.34 -13.82 -5.15
C THR A 275 -7.43 -14.06 -3.65
N VAL A 276 -8.64 -14.31 -3.14
CA VAL A 276 -8.88 -14.61 -1.72
C VAL A 276 -9.48 -16.00 -1.55
N ASN A 277 -8.74 -16.91 -0.90
CA ASN A 277 -9.24 -18.26 -0.59
C ASN A 277 -10.20 -18.27 0.61
N GLY A 278 -10.03 -17.33 1.53
CA GLY A 278 -10.85 -17.14 2.73
C GLY A 278 -12.16 -16.39 2.48
N ASN A 279 -12.74 -15.86 3.55
CA ASN A 279 -13.90 -14.97 3.48
C ASN A 279 -13.44 -13.51 3.47
N VAL A 280 -14.04 -12.68 2.62
CA VAL A 280 -13.82 -11.23 2.56
C VAL A 280 -14.96 -10.51 3.27
N GLY A 281 -14.65 -9.75 4.31
CA GLY A 281 -15.59 -8.87 5.00
C GLY A 281 -15.37 -7.41 4.63
N ILE A 282 -16.41 -6.70 4.19
CA ILE A 282 -16.39 -5.25 3.96
C ILE A 282 -17.37 -4.61 4.95
N GLY A 283 -16.87 -3.81 5.89
CA GLY A 283 -17.69 -3.24 6.98
C GLY A 283 -18.11 -4.24 8.06
N THR A 284 -17.52 -5.44 8.08
CA THR A 284 -17.73 -6.49 9.07
C THR A 284 -16.41 -7.19 9.41
N THR A 285 -16.19 -7.54 10.67
CA THR A 285 -14.95 -8.19 11.13
C THR A 285 -15.03 -9.71 11.17
N ASN A 286 -16.22 -10.29 11.03
CA ASN A 286 -16.46 -11.74 11.12
C ASN A 286 -17.36 -12.22 9.97
N PRO A 287 -16.88 -12.19 8.72
CA PRO A 287 -17.68 -12.60 7.57
C PRO A 287 -18.00 -14.11 7.61
N ARG A 288 -19.29 -14.44 7.49
CA ARG A 288 -19.83 -15.83 7.47
C ARG A 288 -19.99 -16.38 6.06
N GLN A 289 -19.82 -15.54 5.04
CA GLN A 289 -19.86 -15.89 3.62
C GLN A 289 -18.53 -15.53 2.95
N LYS A 290 -18.27 -16.10 1.77
CA LYS A 290 -17.04 -15.83 1.00
C LYS A 290 -16.84 -14.35 0.70
N LEU A 291 -17.92 -13.60 0.48
CA LEU A 291 -17.95 -12.15 0.47
C LEU A 291 -19.16 -11.69 1.28
N GLU A 292 -18.92 -10.93 2.35
CA GLU A 292 -19.98 -10.32 3.17
C GLU A 292 -19.74 -8.82 3.28
N VAL A 293 -20.73 -8.04 2.84
CA VAL A 293 -20.67 -6.58 2.83
C VAL A 293 -21.77 -6.04 3.73
N ASN A 294 -21.38 -5.45 4.86
CA ASN A 294 -22.29 -4.67 5.70
C ASN A 294 -22.38 -3.25 5.14
N GLY A 295 -23.11 -3.10 4.03
CA GLY A 295 -23.20 -1.87 3.27
C GLY A 295 -23.76 -2.09 1.87
N THR A 296 -23.52 -1.14 0.97
CA THR A 296 -23.98 -1.22 -0.43
C THR A 296 -22.88 -1.75 -1.34
N VAL A 297 -23.22 -2.69 -2.22
CA VAL A 297 -22.35 -3.17 -3.29
C VAL A 297 -22.74 -2.47 -4.60
N LYS A 298 -21.79 -1.78 -5.24
CA LYS A 298 -21.92 -1.29 -6.61
C LYS A 298 -21.10 -2.19 -7.53
N ALA A 299 -21.77 -2.92 -8.42
CA ALA A 299 -21.14 -3.80 -9.40
C ALA A 299 -21.76 -3.56 -10.78
N THR A 300 -20.97 -3.73 -11.84
CA THR A 300 -21.48 -3.65 -13.23
C THR A 300 -22.43 -4.81 -13.53
N ARG A 301 -22.17 -6.00 -12.97
CA ARG A 301 -22.96 -7.22 -13.17
C ARG A 301 -22.71 -8.21 -12.03
N PHE A 302 -23.74 -8.95 -11.64
CA PHE A 302 -23.61 -10.21 -10.90
C PHE A 302 -23.79 -11.36 -11.89
N GLU A 303 -22.88 -12.32 -11.91
CA GLU A 303 -22.95 -13.51 -12.77
C GLU A 303 -23.32 -14.73 -11.93
N GLY A 304 -24.43 -15.37 -12.28
CA GLY A 304 -25.03 -16.48 -11.54
C GLY A 304 -26.51 -16.62 -11.89
N ASP A 305 -27.22 -17.53 -11.22
CA ASP A 305 -28.67 -17.71 -11.42
C ASP A 305 -29.51 -16.57 -10.79
N GLY A 306 -28.90 -15.77 -9.92
CA GLY A 306 -29.53 -14.63 -9.24
C GLY A 306 -30.62 -14.99 -8.25
N SER A 307 -30.86 -16.29 -7.99
CA SER A 307 -32.02 -16.77 -7.22
C SER A 307 -31.96 -16.40 -5.74
N ALA A 308 -30.74 -16.25 -5.20
CA ALA A 308 -30.47 -15.86 -3.82
C ALA A 308 -30.39 -14.33 -3.60
N LEU A 309 -30.45 -13.52 -4.66
CA LEU A 309 -30.47 -12.07 -4.53
C LEU A 309 -31.86 -11.62 -4.06
N THR A 310 -31.96 -11.25 -2.79
CA THR A 310 -33.19 -10.77 -2.16
C THR A 310 -33.04 -9.29 -1.77
N GLY A 311 -34.16 -8.56 -1.61
CA GLY A 311 -34.11 -7.13 -1.29
C GLY A 311 -33.60 -6.22 -2.41
N ILE A 312 -33.28 -6.77 -3.58
CA ILE A 312 -33.00 -6.00 -4.79
C ILE A 312 -34.34 -5.69 -5.45
N SER A 313 -34.71 -4.41 -5.50
CA SER A 313 -35.86 -3.93 -6.28
C SER A 313 -35.56 -3.92 -7.79
N ALA A 314 -34.98 -5.00 -8.33
CA ALA A 314 -34.73 -5.18 -9.75
C ALA A 314 -35.87 -6.04 -10.31
N GLY A 315 -36.89 -5.35 -10.83
CA GLY A 315 -37.94 -5.93 -11.66
C GLY A 315 -38.50 -7.24 -11.13
N LYS A 316 -39.28 -7.19 -10.04
CA LYS A 316 -40.50 -8.01 -10.06
C LYS A 316 -41.08 -7.71 -11.46
N TRP A 317 -41.36 -8.68 -12.29
CA TRP A 317 -42.76 -9.08 -12.38
C TRP A 317 -43.55 -8.71 -11.12
N SER A 318 -43.77 -7.40 -10.99
CA SER A 318 -44.77 -6.72 -10.21
C SER A 318 -44.81 -5.36 -10.87
N ASP A 319 -45.15 -5.28 -12.14
CA ASP A 319 -45.22 -4.00 -12.82
C ASP A 319 -46.30 -3.07 -12.27
N GLY A 320 -45.88 -2.20 -11.36
CA GLY A 320 -46.24 -0.79 -11.42
C GLY A 320 -45.04 -0.04 -12.02
N GLY A 321 -45.16 1.15 -12.60
CA GLY A 321 -46.33 1.88 -13.11
C GLY A 321 -46.22 2.03 -14.63
N SER A 322 -47.33 2.37 -15.28
CA SER A 322 -47.66 2.10 -16.70
C SER A 322 -48.14 0.66 -16.97
N ASN A 323 -48.38 -0.09 -15.89
CA ASN A 323 -49.09 -1.35 -15.87
C ASN A 323 -48.76 -2.31 -17.03
N ARG A 324 -47.51 -2.77 -17.19
CA ARG A 324 -47.26 -3.80 -18.22
C ARG A 324 -47.71 -5.18 -17.69
N ILE A 325 -47.18 -5.66 -16.56
CA ILE A 325 -47.51 -6.91 -15.84
C ILE A 325 -47.21 -6.90 -14.30
N TYR A 326 -48.20 -6.64 -13.44
CA TYR A 326 -48.19 -6.58 -11.97
C TYR A 326 -48.38 -7.92 -11.25
N TYR A 327 -47.88 -8.02 -10.02
CA TYR A 327 -48.10 -9.15 -9.11
C TYR A 327 -48.22 -8.64 -7.68
N ASN A 328 -49.42 -8.74 -7.11
CA ASN A 328 -49.71 -8.28 -5.76
C ASN A 328 -50.76 -9.18 -5.11
N ALA A 329 -50.58 -9.50 -3.83
CA ALA A 329 -51.49 -10.33 -3.04
C ALA A 329 -51.94 -11.66 -3.70
N GLY A 330 -51.15 -12.22 -4.65
CA GLY A 330 -51.48 -13.46 -5.36
C GLY A 330 -52.17 -13.30 -6.72
N HIS A 331 -52.26 -12.07 -7.22
CA HIS A 331 -52.95 -11.74 -8.47
C HIS A 331 -52.00 -11.13 -9.49
N VAL A 332 -52.19 -11.47 -10.77
CA VAL A 332 -51.41 -10.95 -11.90
C VAL A 332 -52.22 -9.87 -12.63
N GLY A 333 -51.67 -8.67 -12.76
CA GLY A 333 -52.31 -7.55 -13.45
C GLY A 333 -51.56 -7.13 -14.72
N ILE A 334 -52.01 -7.49 -15.92
CA ILE A 334 -51.40 -7.02 -17.17
C ILE A 334 -52.15 -5.76 -17.60
N GLY A 335 -51.64 -4.56 -17.35
CA GLY A 335 -52.45 -3.35 -17.55
C GLY A 335 -53.12 -2.82 -16.29
N THR A 336 -53.02 -3.51 -15.13
CA THR A 336 -53.48 -3.02 -13.81
C THR A 336 -52.47 -3.28 -12.69
N ASN A 337 -52.41 -2.40 -11.68
CA ASN A 337 -51.56 -2.56 -10.48
C ASN A 337 -52.36 -2.83 -9.19
N ASN A 338 -53.64 -3.09 -9.28
CA ASN A 338 -54.46 -3.60 -8.18
C ASN A 338 -55.43 -4.61 -8.77
N PRO A 339 -54.93 -5.73 -9.30
CA PRO A 339 -55.78 -6.74 -9.88
C PRO A 339 -56.81 -7.21 -8.84
N SER A 340 -58.08 -6.98 -9.19
CA SER A 340 -59.25 -7.40 -8.42
C SER A 340 -59.54 -8.90 -8.58
N GLU A 341 -58.91 -9.50 -9.60
CA GLU A 341 -59.02 -10.91 -9.96
C GLU A 341 -57.63 -11.55 -10.11
N LYS A 342 -57.60 -12.89 -10.14
CA LYS A 342 -56.34 -13.65 -10.23
C LYS A 342 -55.49 -13.31 -11.45
N LEU A 343 -56.13 -13.00 -12.59
CA LEU A 343 -55.48 -12.48 -13.78
C LEU A 343 -56.39 -11.39 -14.34
N GLU A 344 -55.97 -10.14 -14.22
CA GLU A 344 -56.68 -9.00 -14.79
C GLU A 344 -55.84 -8.41 -15.92
N VAL A 345 -56.42 -8.30 -17.11
CA VAL A 345 -55.75 -7.68 -18.27
C VAL A 345 -56.51 -6.42 -18.66
N ASP A 346 -55.98 -5.23 -18.39
CA ASP A 346 -56.53 -3.95 -18.84
C ASP A 346 -56.11 -3.71 -20.30
N GLY A 347 -56.81 -4.35 -21.24
CA GLY A 347 -56.56 -4.22 -22.67
C GLY A 347 -57.04 -5.40 -23.51
N ALA A 348 -56.86 -5.28 -24.83
CA ALA A 348 -57.22 -6.34 -25.77
C ALA A 348 -56.24 -7.52 -25.65
N VAL A 349 -56.78 -8.71 -25.37
CA VAL A 349 -56.00 -9.95 -25.37
C VAL A 349 -55.97 -10.52 -26.78
N LYS A 350 -54.89 -10.28 -27.52
CA LYS A 350 -54.62 -10.98 -28.79
C LYS A 350 -54.04 -12.35 -28.47
N ALA A 351 -54.91 -13.35 -28.40
CA ALA A 351 -54.51 -14.74 -28.27
C ALA A 351 -54.78 -15.50 -29.56
N LYS A 352 -53.90 -16.45 -29.90
CA LYS A 352 -54.18 -17.44 -30.95
C LYS A 352 -55.45 -18.24 -30.61
N TYR A 353 -55.63 -18.51 -29.31
CA TYR A 353 -56.85 -19.04 -28.69
C TYR A 353 -56.99 -18.45 -27.27
N LEU A 354 -58.15 -17.89 -26.93
CA LEU A 354 -58.47 -17.40 -25.57
C LEU A 354 -59.52 -18.33 -24.94
N SER A 355 -59.15 -19.04 -23.88
CA SER A 355 -60.07 -19.88 -23.09
C SER A 355 -60.29 -19.24 -21.74
N VAL A 356 -61.52 -18.81 -21.44
CA VAL A 356 -61.91 -18.23 -20.15
C VAL A 356 -62.79 -19.26 -19.44
N ALA A 357 -62.31 -19.80 -18.31
CA ALA A 357 -63.02 -20.78 -17.51
C ALA A 357 -62.97 -20.40 -16.03
N GLN A 358 -64.11 -20.36 -15.34
CA GLN A 358 -64.13 -20.21 -13.88
C GLN A 358 -63.96 -21.58 -13.21
N SER A 359 -63.05 -21.65 -12.23
CA SER A 359 -62.99 -22.73 -11.24
C SER A 359 -63.70 -22.24 -9.98
N GLY A 360 -64.86 -22.84 -9.64
CA GLY A 360 -65.66 -22.50 -8.46
C GLY A 360 -66.68 -21.38 -8.72
N GLY A 361 -67.96 -21.74 -8.75
CA GLY A 361 -69.01 -20.91 -9.35
C GLY A 361 -69.50 -19.70 -8.54
N ARG A 362 -70.13 -18.78 -9.30
CA ARG A 362 -71.24 -17.82 -8.97
C ARG A 362 -70.90 -16.36 -9.33
N TYR A 363 -71.25 -15.94 -10.56
CA TYR A 363 -71.97 -14.68 -10.97
C TYR A 363 -71.39 -13.83 -12.15
N SER A 364 -72.20 -13.75 -13.22
CA SER A 364 -72.34 -12.80 -14.38
C SER A 364 -71.14 -12.32 -15.20
N ASP A 365 -70.99 -12.95 -16.37
CA ASP A 365 -70.29 -12.41 -17.54
C ASP A 365 -71.12 -11.34 -18.27
N MET A 366 -70.49 -10.30 -18.83
CA MET A 366 -71.06 -9.49 -19.92
C MET A 366 -70.16 -9.65 -21.14
N ALA A 367 -70.74 -10.23 -22.21
CA ALA A 367 -70.02 -10.75 -23.36
C ALA A 367 -68.98 -11.82 -23.01
N SER A 368 -69.40 -12.84 -22.27
CA SER A 368 -68.72 -14.12 -22.41
C SER A 368 -69.10 -14.70 -23.78
N PHE A 369 -68.09 -15.11 -24.53
CA PHE A 369 -68.27 -15.89 -25.73
C PHE A 369 -68.71 -17.30 -25.29
N ILE A 370 -69.98 -17.43 -24.88
CA ILE A 370 -70.55 -18.69 -24.42
C ILE A 370 -71.21 -19.38 -25.61
N SER A 371 -70.69 -20.55 -25.94
CA SER A 371 -71.39 -21.56 -26.73
C SER A 371 -71.90 -22.64 -25.76
N LYS A 372 -73.21 -22.89 -25.72
CA LYS A 372 -73.81 -23.95 -24.91
C LYS A 372 -74.81 -24.74 -25.75
N ASN A 373 -74.39 -25.77 -26.49
CA ASN A 373 -75.29 -26.66 -27.23
C ASN A 373 -76.44 -27.18 -26.29
N PRO A 374 -77.74 -27.04 -26.61
CA PRO A 374 -78.36 -26.72 -27.91
C PRO A 374 -78.48 -25.23 -28.26
N GLU A 375 -77.97 -24.32 -27.43
CA GLU A 375 -77.97 -22.87 -27.65
C GLU A 375 -76.80 -22.43 -28.56
N PRO A 376 -77.08 -21.83 -29.74
CA PRO A 376 -76.05 -21.23 -30.58
C PRO A 376 -75.23 -20.14 -29.87
N PRO A 377 -74.01 -19.84 -30.34
CA PRO A 377 -73.11 -18.90 -29.67
C PRO A 377 -73.81 -17.56 -29.55
N TYR A 378 -73.83 -17.05 -28.33
CA TYR A 378 -74.40 -15.76 -28.06
C TYR A 378 -73.43 -14.86 -27.33
N VAL A 379 -73.62 -13.57 -27.57
CA VAL A 379 -73.15 -12.52 -26.69
C VAL A 379 -74.33 -12.19 -25.80
N ASN A 380 -74.28 -12.58 -24.54
CA ASN A 380 -75.36 -12.35 -23.59
C ASN A 380 -75.04 -11.21 -22.62
N TRP A 381 -76.13 -10.71 -22.02
CA TRP A 381 -76.12 -9.74 -20.96
C TRP A 381 -76.93 -10.30 -19.77
N TYR A 382 -76.26 -10.43 -18.63
CA TYR A 382 -76.88 -10.83 -17.35
C TYR A 382 -76.96 -9.66 -16.37
N HIS A 383 -77.80 -9.82 -15.36
CA HIS A 383 -77.82 -9.05 -14.14
C HIS A 383 -78.00 -9.97 -12.95
N ASN A 384 -77.03 -9.93 -12.04
CA ASN A 384 -77.16 -10.55 -10.74
C ASN A 384 -77.64 -9.50 -9.74
N LYS A 385 -78.82 -9.73 -9.14
CA LYS A 385 -79.17 -9.00 -7.92
C LYS A 385 -78.49 -9.70 -6.74
N SER A 386 -77.81 -8.91 -5.90
CA SER A 386 -77.16 -9.40 -4.69
C SER A 386 -78.14 -10.23 -3.85
N GLY A 387 -77.78 -11.48 -3.55
CA GLY A 387 -78.59 -12.39 -2.75
C GLY A 387 -79.72 -13.13 -3.48
N GLY A 388 -79.75 -13.15 -4.82
CA GLY A 388 -80.74 -13.88 -5.62
C GLY A 388 -80.19 -14.51 -6.91
N ASP A 389 -81.08 -15.12 -7.71
CA ASP A 389 -80.74 -15.76 -8.98
C ASP A 389 -80.23 -14.78 -10.05
N THR A 390 -79.33 -15.27 -10.90
CA THR A 390 -78.88 -14.55 -12.09
C THR A 390 -80.02 -14.39 -13.08
N VAL A 391 -80.39 -13.14 -13.38
CA VAL A 391 -81.41 -12.82 -14.38
C VAL A 391 -80.72 -12.43 -15.67
N ARG A 392 -80.96 -13.14 -16.77
CA ARG A 392 -80.51 -12.72 -18.10
C ARG A 392 -81.37 -11.54 -18.55
N TYR A 393 -80.78 -10.48 -19.08
CA TYR A 393 -81.52 -9.37 -19.69
C TYR A 393 -81.65 -9.52 -21.18
N GLY A 394 -80.73 -10.22 -21.85
CA GLY A 394 -80.83 -10.43 -23.27
C GLY A 394 -79.61 -11.08 -23.87
N TYR A 395 -79.65 -11.30 -25.19
CA TYR A 395 -78.52 -11.81 -25.95
C TYR A 395 -78.62 -11.49 -27.44
N ILE A 396 -77.46 -11.39 -28.09
CA ILE A 396 -77.32 -11.49 -29.55
C ILE A 396 -76.89 -12.91 -29.88
N GLN A 397 -77.62 -13.62 -30.73
CA GLN A 397 -77.34 -15.01 -31.05
C GLN A 397 -77.53 -15.26 -32.53
N ALA A 398 -76.50 -15.77 -33.20
CA ALA A 398 -76.62 -16.24 -34.57
C ALA A 398 -76.62 -17.78 -34.56
N GLY A 399 -77.61 -18.44 -35.15
CA GLY A 399 -77.61 -19.91 -35.23
C GLY A 399 -78.83 -20.56 -35.86
N ASP A 400 -78.85 -21.89 -35.90
CA ASP A 400 -79.99 -22.69 -36.36
C ASP A 400 -81.02 -22.85 -35.23
N PHE A 401 -82.29 -22.61 -35.53
CA PHE A 401 -83.41 -22.73 -34.61
C PHE A 401 -84.54 -23.49 -35.30
N GLY A 402 -84.66 -24.79 -35.02
CA GLY A 402 -85.60 -25.65 -35.75
C GLY A 402 -85.19 -25.84 -37.22
N GLN A 403 -86.09 -25.55 -38.17
CA GLN A 403 -85.84 -25.68 -39.61
C GLN A 403 -85.15 -24.44 -40.23
N HIS A 404 -84.78 -23.42 -39.43
CA HIS A 404 -84.38 -22.10 -39.92
C HIS A 404 -83.10 -21.56 -39.28
N LYS A 405 -82.37 -20.70 -40.02
CA LYS A 405 -81.22 -19.92 -39.51
C LYS A 405 -81.70 -18.55 -39.08
N GLU A 406 -81.39 -18.16 -37.86
CA GLU A 406 -81.79 -16.86 -37.32
C GLU A 406 -80.61 -16.11 -36.71
N PHE A 407 -80.76 -14.78 -36.72
CA PHE A 407 -79.96 -13.88 -35.93
C PHE A 407 -80.90 -13.19 -34.94
N ARG A 408 -80.77 -13.50 -33.66
CA ARG A 408 -81.65 -13.02 -32.60
C ARG A 408 -81.03 -11.87 -31.86
N PHE A 409 -81.88 -10.89 -31.54
CA PHE A 409 -81.63 -9.87 -30.54
C PHE A 409 -82.70 -9.99 -29.48
N ARG A 410 -82.45 -10.80 -28.47
CA ARG A 410 -83.45 -11.08 -27.44
C ARG A 410 -83.24 -10.18 -26.24
N VAL A 411 -84.33 -9.64 -25.72
CA VAL A 411 -84.42 -9.15 -24.34
C VAL A 411 -85.26 -10.18 -23.58
N GLU A 412 -84.75 -10.71 -22.47
CA GLU A 412 -85.52 -11.64 -21.64
C GLU A 412 -86.53 -10.85 -20.78
N ASN A 413 -87.68 -11.49 -20.52
CA ASN A 413 -88.89 -10.93 -19.89
C ASN A 413 -89.80 -9.98 -20.71
N GLN A 414 -89.46 -9.53 -21.93
CA GLN A 414 -90.39 -9.12 -23.02
C GLN A 414 -89.66 -9.10 -24.37
N ALA A 415 -90.25 -9.64 -25.44
CA ALA A 415 -89.59 -9.79 -26.75
C ALA A 415 -89.85 -8.59 -27.67
N ASN A 416 -88.91 -7.67 -27.80
CA ASN A 416 -89.12 -6.48 -28.64
C ASN A 416 -88.51 -6.56 -30.05
N PHE A 417 -87.71 -7.57 -30.40
CA PHE A 417 -87.13 -7.72 -31.75
C PHE A 417 -86.71 -9.16 -32.07
N THR A 418 -87.05 -9.73 -33.22
CA THR A 418 -86.69 -11.11 -33.63
C THR A 418 -86.64 -11.22 -35.14
N PHE A 419 -85.68 -11.98 -35.69
CA PHE A 419 -85.73 -12.41 -37.09
C PHE A 419 -86.15 -13.88 -37.14
N LEU A 420 -87.25 -14.20 -37.82
CA LEU A 420 -87.73 -15.58 -37.99
C LEU A 420 -88.16 -15.76 -39.45
N ASN A 421 -87.66 -16.77 -40.14
CA ASN A 421 -88.04 -17.11 -41.52
C ASN A 421 -87.84 -15.97 -42.54
N GLY A 422 -86.85 -15.10 -42.30
CA GLY A 422 -86.61 -13.89 -43.11
C GLY A 422 -87.51 -12.69 -42.77
N ASN A 423 -88.40 -12.85 -41.79
CA ASN A 423 -89.29 -11.82 -41.27
C ASN A 423 -88.70 -11.13 -40.05
N VAL A 424 -89.00 -9.85 -39.86
CA VAL A 424 -88.64 -9.04 -38.69
C VAL A 424 -89.86 -8.88 -37.79
N GLY A 425 -89.82 -9.46 -36.59
CA GLY A 425 -90.80 -9.23 -35.54
C GLY A 425 -90.30 -8.16 -34.57
N ILE A 426 -91.14 -7.17 -34.25
CA ILE A 426 -90.90 -6.17 -33.21
C ILE A 426 -92.05 -6.32 -32.21
N GLY A 427 -91.77 -6.70 -30.96
CA GLY A 427 -92.82 -7.06 -29.99
C GLY A 427 -93.35 -8.50 -30.14
N THR A 428 -92.79 -9.32 -31.04
CA THR A 428 -93.25 -10.69 -31.29
C THR A 428 -92.09 -11.62 -31.62
N THR A 429 -92.17 -12.87 -31.14
CA THR A 429 -91.19 -13.93 -31.44
C THR A 429 -91.64 -14.82 -32.62
N ASN A 430 -92.82 -14.61 -33.20
CA ASN A 430 -93.36 -15.43 -34.30
C ASN A 430 -93.93 -14.57 -35.44
N PRO A 431 -93.12 -13.74 -36.11
CA PRO A 431 -93.60 -12.86 -37.17
C PRO A 431 -94.15 -13.62 -38.38
N GLN A 432 -95.40 -13.32 -38.78
CA GLN A 432 -96.07 -13.96 -39.93
C GLN A 432 -95.93 -13.16 -41.25
N SER A 433 -95.27 -12.00 -41.21
CA SER A 433 -95.01 -11.11 -42.36
C SER A 433 -93.59 -10.56 -42.31
N LEU A 434 -93.05 -10.13 -43.47
CA LEU A 434 -91.66 -9.62 -43.60
C LEU A 434 -91.28 -8.58 -42.53
N LEU A 435 -92.23 -7.75 -42.09
CA LEU A 435 -92.12 -6.93 -40.89
C LEU A 435 -93.45 -7.00 -40.13
N GLN A 436 -93.39 -7.29 -38.82
CA GLN A 436 -94.52 -7.26 -37.90
C GLN A 436 -94.15 -6.42 -36.67
N VAL A 437 -95.02 -5.51 -36.24
CA VAL A 437 -94.80 -4.65 -35.07
C VAL A 437 -96.01 -4.74 -34.12
N GLY A 438 -95.81 -5.26 -32.89
CA GLY A 438 -96.82 -5.38 -31.83
C GLY A 438 -96.92 -6.77 -31.17
N VAL A 439 -97.52 -6.83 -29.96
CA VAL A 439 -97.66 -8.04 -29.10
C VAL A 439 -99.03 -8.76 -29.21
N GLY A 440 -99.93 -8.32 -30.10
CA GLY A 440 -101.32 -8.80 -30.14
C GLY A 440 -101.58 -9.91 -31.16
N GLY A 441 -102.37 -10.91 -30.76
CA GLY A 441 -102.71 -12.12 -31.52
C GLY A 441 -103.20 -11.90 -32.96
N VAL A 442 -102.89 -12.89 -33.78
CA VAL A 442 -103.05 -12.99 -35.23
C VAL A 442 -104.46 -12.63 -35.69
N ASN A 443 -104.58 -11.59 -36.51
CA ASN A 443 -105.65 -11.50 -37.51
C ASN A 443 -104.97 -11.48 -38.88
N ALA A 444 -105.38 -12.41 -39.76
CA ALA A 444 -104.87 -12.51 -41.12
C ALA A 444 -104.92 -11.13 -41.83
N PRO A 445 -104.03 -10.86 -42.82
CA PRO A 445 -104.14 -9.67 -43.65
C PRO A 445 -105.58 -9.47 -44.10
N ARG A 446 -106.08 -8.23 -44.09
CA ARG A 446 -107.44 -7.96 -44.57
C ARG A 446 -107.60 -8.56 -45.97
N PRO A 447 -108.75 -9.13 -46.34
CA PRO A 447 -108.92 -9.85 -47.62
C PRO A 447 -108.53 -9.04 -48.88
N TRP A 448 -108.50 -7.71 -48.78
CA TRP A 448 -108.09 -6.81 -49.86
C TRP A 448 -106.57 -6.61 -49.97
N MET A 449 -105.78 -6.99 -48.97
CA MET A 449 -104.33 -6.75 -48.91
C MET A 449 -103.56 -7.90 -49.56
N THR A 450 -102.87 -7.61 -50.66
CA THR A 450 -101.97 -8.59 -51.31
C THR A 450 -100.58 -8.60 -50.65
N ARG A 451 -100.10 -7.44 -50.17
CA ARG A 451 -98.83 -7.25 -49.40
C ARG A 451 -98.95 -6.00 -48.51
N GLY A 452 -98.37 -6.01 -47.30
CA GLY A 452 -98.41 -4.83 -46.42
C GLY A 452 -97.74 -5.00 -45.05
N LEU A 453 -97.72 -3.89 -44.30
CA LEU A 453 -97.28 -3.77 -42.91
C LEU A 453 -98.50 -3.66 -42.00
N GLN A 454 -98.55 -4.50 -40.97
CA GLN A 454 -99.46 -4.34 -39.84
C GLN A 454 -98.70 -3.74 -38.67
N VAL A 455 -99.20 -2.62 -38.15
CA VAL A 455 -98.76 -2.05 -36.88
C VAL A 455 -99.91 -2.22 -35.89
N ALA A 456 -99.71 -3.06 -34.89
CA ALA A 456 -100.71 -3.40 -33.89
C ALA A 456 -100.34 -2.81 -32.53
N TRP A 457 -101.26 -2.07 -31.92
CA TRP A 457 -101.18 -1.60 -30.54
C TRP A 457 -102.48 -1.93 -29.82
N ASP A 458 -102.40 -2.77 -28.78
CA ASP A 458 -103.53 -3.22 -27.96
C ASP A 458 -104.75 -3.66 -28.78
N THR A 459 -105.75 -2.80 -28.94
CA THR A 459 -106.99 -3.06 -29.69
C THR A 459 -107.07 -2.39 -31.06
N ASP A 460 -106.15 -1.48 -31.38
CA ASP A 460 -106.13 -0.76 -32.65
C ASP A 460 -105.08 -1.31 -33.61
N HIS A 461 -105.45 -1.35 -34.89
CA HIS A 461 -104.60 -1.88 -35.94
C HIS A 461 -104.54 -0.91 -37.11
N VAL A 462 -103.34 -0.46 -37.45
CA VAL A 462 -103.07 0.26 -38.70
C VAL A 462 -102.56 -0.74 -39.72
N PHE A 463 -103.29 -0.83 -40.84
CA PHE A 463 -102.91 -1.64 -41.98
C PHE A 463 -102.44 -0.72 -43.10
N LEU A 464 -101.17 -0.85 -43.47
CA LEU A 464 -100.57 -0.18 -44.61
C LEU A 464 -100.30 -1.24 -45.68
N GLY A 465 -101.06 -1.25 -46.77
CA GLY A 465 -100.89 -2.29 -47.78
C GLY A 465 -101.37 -1.87 -49.16
N LEU A 466 -100.96 -2.66 -50.15
CA LEU A 466 -101.42 -2.52 -51.52
C LEU A 466 -102.70 -3.34 -51.70
N LYS A 467 -103.74 -2.70 -52.22
CA LYS A 467 -104.99 -3.34 -52.61
C LYS A 467 -104.83 -3.94 -54.02
N ASP A 468 -105.24 -5.18 -54.21
CA ASP A 468 -105.42 -5.73 -55.57
C ASP A 468 -106.65 -5.09 -56.22
N GLN A 469 -106.45 -4.32 -57.29
CA GLN A 469 -107.53 -3.71 -58.06
C GLN A 469 -107.78 -4.46 -59.39
N GLY A 470 -107.14 -5.63 -59.60
CA GLY A 470 -107.24 -6.37 -60.86
C GLY A 470 -106.41 -5.75 -62.00
N ALA A 471 -106.62 -6.23 -63.22
CA ALA A 471 -105.84 -5.82 -64.40
C ALA A 471 -106.09 -4.36 -64.83
N ASP A 472 -107.19 -3.75 -64.36
CA ASP A 472 -107.56 -2.35 -64.63
C ASP A 472 -107.17 -1.46 -63.44
N ARG A 473 -105.85 -1.37 -63.17
CA ARG A 473 -105.29 -0.60 -62.06
C ARG A 473 -105.61 0.89 -62.10
#